data_AF-A0A3C0SMY3-F1
#
_entry.id   AF-A0A3C0SMY3-F1
#
_cell.length_a   1.000
_cell.length_b   1.000
_cell.length_c   1.000
_cell.angle_alpha   90.00
_cell.angle_beta   90.00
_cell.angle_gamma   90.00
#
_symmetry.space_group_name_H-M   'P 1'
#
loop_
_entity.id
_entity.type
_entity.pdbx_description
1 polymer ?
#
loop_
_entity_poly.entity_id
_entity_poly.type
_entity_poly.pdbx_seq_one_letter_code
_entity_poly.pdbx_strand_id
1 'polypeptide(L)' 'EGKSNEYGKICPQCGFIRYPRISPAIIVAIVKEVKLPIVRSAQSEHNFYSVLTGFLEPSETLDNVQREVME' A
#
# COMPACT_ATOMS: atom_id res chain seq x y z
N GLU A 1 -15.46 17.33 -15.31
CA GLU A 1 -16.80 16.83 -14.90
C GLU A 1 -16.69 15.37 -14.46
N GLY A 2 -17.66 14.84 -13.71
CA GLY A 2 -17.72 13.42 -13.38
C GLY A 2 -18.22 12.61 -14.59
N LYS A 3 -17.65 11.44 -14.85
CA LYS A 3 -18.15 10.52 -15.88
C LYS A 3 -19.44 9.87 -15.38
N SER A 4 -20.48 9.81 -16.20
CA SER A 4 -21.84 9.42 -15.78
C SER A 4 -22.00 7.99 -15.26
N ASN A 5 -21.12 7.06 -15.66
CA ASN A 5 -21.24 5.63 -15.32
C ASN A 5 -20.02 5.06 -14.58
N GLU A 6 -19.04 5.88 -14.21
CA GLU A 6 -17.78 5.41 -13.63
C GLU A 6 -17.21 6.44 -12.65
N TYR A 7 -16.36 6.00 -11.72
CA TYR A 7 -15.67 6.89 -10.77
C TYR A 7 -14.54 7.73 -11.39
N GLY A 8 -14.60 8.01 -12.69
CA GLY A 8 -13.62 8.83 -13.41
C GLY A 8 -14.02 10.31 -13.49
N LYS A 9 -13.02 11.20 -13.56
CA LYS A 9 -13.22 12.61 -13.90
C LYS A 9 -12.72 12.89 -15.32
N ILE A 10 -13.52 13.60 -16.11
CA ILE A 10 -13.20 13.99 -17.49
C ILE A 10 -12.77 15.46 -17.52
N CYS A 11 -11.67 15.74 -18.21
CA CYS A 11 -11.23 17.08 -18.54
C CYS A 11 -12.11 17.66 -19.68
N PRO A 12 -12.80 18.78 -19.47
CA PRO A 12 -13.67 19.35 -20.50
C PRO A 12 -12.89 19.97 -21.69
N GLN A 13 -11.61 20.30 -21.50
CA GLN A 13 -10.79 20.94 -22.54
C GLN A 13 -10.19 19.95 -23.54
N CYS A 14 -9.80 18.75 -23.09
CA CYS A 14 -9.09 17.76 -23.92
C CYS A 14 -9.66 16.35 -23.87
N GLY A 15 -10.74 16.12 -23.11
CA GLY A 15 -11.36 14.80 -22.98
C GLY A 15 -10.59 13.77 -22.13
N PHE A 16 -9.43 14.13 -21.56
CA PHE A 16 -8.65 13.22 -20.73
C PHE A 16 -9.44 12.73 -19.52
N ILE A 17 -9.42 11.42 -19.27
CA ILE A 17 -10.12 10.79 -18.15
C ILE A 17 -9.10 10.38 -17.09
N ARG A 18 -9.31 10.84 -15.84
CA ARG A 18 -8.51 10.44 -14.68
C ARG A 18 -9.36 9.61 -13.72
N TYR A 19 -8.86 8.43 -13.37
CA TYR A 19 -9.44 7.56 -12.36
C TYR A 19 -8.76 7.76 -10.98
N PRO A 20 -9.44 7.39 -9.88
CA PRO A 20 -8.83 7.33 -8.56
C PRO A 20 -7.61 6.42 -8.58
N ARG A 21 -6.53 6.86 -7.93
CA ARG A 21 -5.32 6.05 -7.77
C ARG A 21 -5.57 5.06 -6.63
N ILE A 22 -5.41 3.78 -6.92
CA ILE A 22 -5.34 2.72 -5.91
C ILE A 22 -3.86 2.41 -5.70
N SER A 23 -3.37 2.61 -4.48
CA SER A 23 -2.01 2.24 -4.09
C SER A 23 -2.07 0.87 -3.41
N PRO A 24 -1.47 -0.19 -3.99
CA PRO A 24 -1.41 -1.49 -3.34
C PRO A 24 -0.57 -1.41 -2.07
N ALA A 25 -1.05 -2.04 -1.00
CA ALA A 25 -0.34 -2.14 0.27
C ALA A 25 -0.33 -3.59 0.75
N ILE A 26 0.72 -3.97 1.46
CA ILE A 26 0.92 -5.28 2.06
C ILE A 26 0.96 -5.18 3.58
N ILE A 27 0.53 -6.28 4.21
CA ILE A 27 0.68 -6.52 5.64
C ILE A 27 1.22 -7.95 5.82
N VAL A 28 2.32 -8.10 6.55
CA VAL A 28 3.12 -9.33 6.56
C VAL A 28 3.49 -9.74 7.98
N ALA A 29 3.05 -10.93 8.38
CA ALA A 29 3.41 -11.56 9.64
C ALA A 29 4.58 -12.54 9.43
N ILE A 30 5.71 -12.29 10.10
CA ILE A 30 6.86 -13.21 10.09
C ILE A 30 6.69 -14.17 11.26
N VAL A 31 6.58 -15.47 11.01
CA VAL A 31 6.43 -16.47 12.07
C VAL A 31 7.67 -17.36 12.12
N LYS A 32 8.30 -17.46 13.29
CA LYS A 32 9.41 -18.40 13.52
C LYS A 32 9.10 -19.23 14.77
N GLU A 33 8.85 -20.52 14.57
CA GLU A 33 8.40 -21.44 15.64
C GLU A 33 7.14 -20.90 16.32
N VAL A 34 7.24 -20.53 17.61
CA VAL A 34 6.15 -19.96 18.41
C VAL A 34 6.32 -18.44 18.63
N LYS A 35 7.14 -17.77 17.81
CA LYS A 35 7.44 -16.34 17.91
C LYS A 35 6.90 -15.58 16.70
N LEU A 36 6.32 -14.41 16.97
CA LEU A 36 5.82 -13.45 15.99
C LEU A 36 6.44 -12.08 16.30
N PRO A 37 7.48 -11.65 15.57
CA PRO A 37 8.01 -10.30 15.70
C PRO A 37 6.95 -9.28 15.34
N ILE A 38 6.86 -8.24 16.17
CA ILE A 38 6.03 -7.08 15.96
C ILE A 38 6.91 -5.84 16.05
N VAL A 39 6.61 -4.85 15.24
CA VAL A 39 7.36 -3.60 15.17
C VAL A 39 6.47 -2.46 15.65
N ARG A 40 7.12 -1.41 16.15
CA ARG A 40 6.47 -0.12 16.39
C ARG A 40 7.03 0.86 15.37
N SER A 41 6.16 1.48 14.59
CA SER A 41 6.58 2.53 13.67
C SER A 41 7.15 3.72 14.47
N ALA A 42 8.39 4.10 14.17
CA ALA A 42 9.02 5.27 14.79
C ALA A 42 8.35 6.59 14.37
N GLN A 43 7.63 6.60 13.25
CA GLN A 43 6.94 7.77 12.70
C GLN A 43 5.50 7.90 13.20
N SER A 44 4.94 6.86 13.82
CA SER A 44 3.58 6.88 14.34
C SER A 44 3.52 7.61 15.69
N GLU A 45 2.64 8.59 15.82
CA GLU A 45 2.30 9.22 17.11
C GLU A 45 1.54 8.26 18.04
N HIS A 46 1.00 7.16 17.49
CA HIS A 46 0.32 6.14 18.24
C HIS A 46 1.26 5.01 18.68
N ASN A 47 1.14 4.60 19.95
CA ASN A 47 1.92 3.52 20.56
C ASN A 47 1.32 2.13 20.28
N PHE A 48 1.13 1.79 19.01
CA PHE A 48 0.69 0.45 18.61
C PHE A 48 1.87 -0.37 18.09
N TYR A 49 1.85 -1.66 18.42
CA TYR A 49 2.72 -2.64 17.79
C TYR A 49 1.93 -3.38 16.73
N SER A 50 2.51 -3.54 15.55
CA SER A 50 1.91 -4.23 14.42
C SER A 50 2.91 -5.17 13.78
N VAL A 51 2.42 -6.03 12.89
CA VAL A 51 3.29 -6.72 11.94
C VAL A 51 3.81 -5.73 10.88
N LEU A 52 4.74 -6.16 10.02
CA LEU A 52 5.30 -5.28 8.99
C LEU A 52 4.22 -4.87 7.97
N THR A 53 4.27 -3.63 7.51
CA THR A 53 3.32 -3.05 6.55
C THR A 53 4.05 -2.07 5.64
N GLY A 54 3.66 -2.03 4.37
CA GLY A 54 4.29 -1.16 3.36
C GLY A 54 3.46 -1.03 2.10
N PHE A 55 3.74 0.00 1.29
CA PHE A 55 3.16 0.11 -0.05
C PHE A 55 4.03 -0.67 -1.05
N LEU A 56 3.42 -1.22 -2.09
CA LEU A 56 4.20 -1.73 -3.23
C LEU A 56 4.62 -0.56 -4.11
N GLU A 57 5.88 -0.54 -4.51
CA GLU A 57 6.34 0.39 -5.54
C GLU A 57 5.93 -0.08 -6.94
N PRO A 58 5.83 0.84 -7.92
CA PRO A 58 5.57 0.48 -9.30
C PRO A 58 6.59 -0.54 -9.80
N SER A 59 6.13 -1.59 -10.48
CA SER A 59 6.91 -2.73 -10.99
C SER A 59 7.32 -3.81 -9.96
N GLU A 60 6.93 -3.67 -8.70
CA GLU A 60 7.17 -4.72 -7.71
C GLU A 60 6.13 -5.83 -7.76
N THR A 61 6.59 -7.05 -7.47
CA THR A 61 5.72 -8.21 -7.26
C THR A 61 5.63 -8.52 -5.76
N LEU A 62 4.67 -9.36 -5.35
CA LEU A 62 4.60 -9.82 -3.96
C LEU A 62 5.85 -10.60 -3.52
N ASP A 63 6.63 -11.15 -4.45
CA ASP A 63 7.88 -11.82 -4.11
C ASP A 63 8.94 -10.81 -3.60
N ASN A 64 8.81 -9.54 -3.97
CA ASN A 64 9.68 -8.47 -3.48
C ASN A 64 9.40 -8.10 -2.00
N VAL A 65 8.35 -8.65 -1.38
CA VAL A 65 8.12 -8.55 0.08
C VAL A 65 9.35 -8.99 0.88
N GLN A 66 10.13 -9.93 0.35
CA GLN A 66 11.37 -10.37 0.98
C GLN A 66 12.38 -9.23 1.15
N ARG A 67 12.39 -8.24 0.24
CA ARG A 67 13.23 -7.04 0.38
C ARG A 67 12.77 -6.20 1.57
N GLU A 68 11.46 -5.94 1.66
CA GLU A 68 10.86 -5.15 2.75
C GLU A 68 11.07 -5.77 4.14
N VAL A 69 11.14 -7.10 4.23
CA VAL A 69 11.47 -7.81 5.47
C VAL A 69 12.93 -7.59 5.90
N MET A 70 13.82 -7.27 4.95
CA MET A 70 15.26 -7.14 5.17
C MET A 70 15.73 -5.69 5.36
N GLU A 71 14.92 -4.70 4.98
CA GLU A 71 15.14 -3.26 5.23
C GLU A 71 14.79 -2.87 6.68
#